data_AF-A0A2M7EAD0-F1
#
_entry.id   AF-A0A2M7EAD0-F1
#
_cell.length_a   1.000
_cell.length_b   1.000
_cell.length_c   1.000
_cell.angle_alpha   90.00
_cell.angle_beta   90.00
_cell.angle_gamma   90.00
#
_symmetry.space_group_name_H-M   'P 1'
#
loop_
_entity.id
_entity.type
_entity.pdbx_description
1 polymer ?
#
loop_
_entity_poly.entity_id
_entity_poly.type
_entity_poly.pdbx_seq_one_letter_code
_entity_poly.pdbx_strand_id
1 'polypeptide(L)'
;MITYPELIERLKAITIKEKGYIKTHRKGNTGIGKTLEDLLGITENNIPGPNTAMIELKSARKNVSSMLTLFTKSPLPPKANSVLLERFGYESARGNKRKELHTTVNAKEYNRLKGKPGFKIDIQKDRVNLITIQKEIVGYWDKETLKNSFEKKLPKLLYVKAEAKDKGSNEKFWFNEAWLLSGFNFENFLNLLKEGIILVDIRIGQYPDGRPHDHGTGFRVFPDKLDLCFEYRERIR
;
A
#
# COMPACT_ATOMS: atom_id res chain seq x y z
N MET A 1 21.06 15.37 -3.75
CA MET A 1 19.99 14.41 -4.09
C MET A 1 20.58 13.37 -5.02
N ILE A 2 20.31 12.08 -4.80
CA ILE A 2 20.75 11.01 -5.69
C ILE A 2 20.08 11.19 -7.07
N THR A 3 20.84 11.00 -8.15
CA THR A 3 20.28 11.04 -9.51
C THR A 3 19.70 9.68 -9.90
N TYR A 4 18.83 9.64 -10.91
CA TYR A 4 18.29 8.36 -11.41
C TYR A 4 19.38 7.37 -11.89
N PRO A 5 20.40 7.78 -12.69
CA PRO A 5 21.48 6.88 -13.06
C PRO A 5 22.23 6.33 -11.84
N GLU A 6 22.57 7.19 -10.89
CA GLU A 6 23.27 6.81 -9.65
C GLU A 6 22.42 5.83 -8.81
N LEU A 7 21.11 6.02 -8.75
CA LEU A 7 20.17 5.10 -8.10
C LEU A 7 20.24 3.70 -8.74
N ILE A 8 20.20 3.64 -10.06
CA ILE A 8 20.24 2.38 -10.80
C ILE A 8 21.59 1.70 -10.62
N GLU A 9 22.70 2.43 -10.60
CA GLU A 9 24.03 1.90 -10.31
C GLU A 9 24.12 1.34 -8.89
N ARG A 10 23.62 2.06 -7.87
CA ARG A 10 23.58 1.55 -6.49
C ARG A 10 22.70 0.32 -6.37
N LEU A 11 21.54 0.31 -7.02
CA LEU A 11 20.65 -0.85 -7.03
C LEU A 11 21.32 -2.06 -7.69
N LYS A 12 22.00 -1.86 -8.83
CA LYS A 12 22.83 -2.89 -9.46
C LYS A 12 23.93 -3.35 -8.51
N ALA A 13 24.65 -2.46 -7.83
CA ALA A 13 25.71 -2.84 -6.88
C ALA A 13 25.18 -3.68 -5.70
N ILE A 14 24.05 -3.29 -5.09
CA ILE A 14 23.41 -4.03 -3.99
C ILE A 14 22.97 -5.43 -4.44
N THR A 15 22.50 -5.53 -5.69
CA THR A 15 21.97 -6.77 -6.26
C THR A 15 23.05 -7.67 -6.90
N ILE A 16 24.26 -7.13 -7.18
CA ILE A 16 25.42 -7.83 -7.77
C ILE A 16 26.29 -8.53 -6.73
N LYS A 17 26.27 -8.13 -5.44
CA LYS A 17 27.00 -8.87 -4.40
C LYS A 17 26.43 -10.28 -4.27
N GLU A 18 27.17 -11.25 -4.82
CA GLU A 18 26.85 -12.68 -4.78
C GLU A 18 26.44 -13.10 -3.36
N LYS A 19 25.15 -13.42 -3.19
CA LYS A 19 24.56 -14.01 -1.98
C LYS A 19 24.69 -13.18 -0.69
N GLY A 20 24.69 -11.85 -0.77
CA GLY A 20 24.66 -11.00 0.42
C GLY A 20 23.25 -10.85 0.98
N TYR A 21 22.80 -11.80 1.81
CA TYR A 21 21.63 -11.54 2.67
C TYR A 21 21.96 -10.40 3.65
N ILE A 22 21.35 -9.24 3.47
CA ILE A 22 21.58 -8.04 4.27
C ILE A 22 20.65 -8.08 5.48
N LYS A 23 21.21 -7.99 6.68
CA LYS A 23 20.43 -7.94 7.92
C LYS A 23 19.49 -6.74 7.91
N THR A 24 18.27 -6.93 8.35
CA THR A 24 17.29 -5.85 8.43
C THR A 24 17.80 -4.69 9.28
N HIS A 25 17.61 -3.46 8.79
CA HIS A 25 17.92 -2.24 9.55
C HIS A 25 16.78 -1.87 10.52
N ARG A 26 15.62 -2.53 10.41
CA ARG A 26 14.46 -2.28 11.28
C ARG A 26 13.64 -3.55 11.48
N LYS A 27 13.28 -3.86 12.73
CA LYS A 27 12.41 -5.01 13.02
C LYS A 27 11.01 -4.79 12.45
N GLY A 28 10.44 -5.84 11.85
CA GLY A 28 9.03 -5.92 11.46
C GLY A 28 8.76 -5.65 9.98
N ASN A 29 7.48 -5.44 9.65
CA ASN A 29 7.02 -5.43 8.25
C ASN A 29 7.69 -4.34 7.39
N THR A 30 7.97 -3.18 7.97
CA THR A 30 8.62 -2.04 7.31
C THR A 30 10.15 -2.18 7.20
N GLY A 31 10.72 -3.26 7.75
CA GLY A 31 12.17 -3.53 7.73
C GLY A 31 12.76 -3.58 6.34
N ILE A 32 12.09 -4.25 5.39
CA ILE A 32 12.55 -4.37 4.01
C ILE A 32 12.67 -3.01 3.31
N GLY A 33 11.68 -2.12 3.47
CA GLY A 33 11.69 -0.80 2.89
C GLY A 33 12.79 0.05 3.48
N LYS A 34 12.87 0.09 4.82
CA LYS A 34 13.92 0.84 5.51
C LYS A 34 15.33 0.38 5.15
N THR A 35 15.53 -0.94 5.06
CA THR A 35 16.82 -1.51 4.67
C THR A 35 17.21 -1.07 3.26
N LEU A 36 16.26 -1.11 2.31
CA LEU A 36 16.53 -0.68 0.93
C LEU A 36 16.81 0.84 0.85
N GLU A 37 16.01 1.66 1.53
CA GLU A 37 16.21 3.12 1.61
C GLU A 37 17.62 3.47 2.11
N ASP A 38 18.05 2.83 3.20
CA ASP A 38 19.38 3.06 3.79
C ASP A 38 20.52 2.63 2.85
N LEU A 39 20.38 1.48 2.18
CA LEU A 39 21.38 0.98 1.23
C LEU A 39 21.51 1.88 -0.01
N LEU A 40 20.41 2.52 -0.43
CA LEU A 40 20.39 3.46 -1.54
C LEU A 40 20.79 4.89 -1.11
N GLY A 41 20.85 5.16 0.20
CA GLY A 41 21.17 6.47 0.74
C GLY A 41 20.05 7.50 0.52
N ILE A 42 18.79 7.07 0.57
CA ILE A 42 17.62 7.94 0.41
C ILE A 42 16.86 8.08 1.73
N THR A 43 16.40 9.29 2.03
CA THR A 43 15.64 9.62 3.24
C THR A 43 14.13 9.64 3.01
N GLU A 44 13.68 9.83 1.77
CA GLU A 44 12.28 9.89 1.38
C GLU A 44 11.98 8.98 0.17
N ASN A 45 10.77 8.43 0.11
CA ASN A 45 10.35 7.45 -0.91
C ASN A 45 10.07 8.04 -2.31
N ASN A 46 10.29 9.34 -2.51
CA ASN A 46 10.15 10.01 -3.81
C ASN A 46 11.54 10.34 -4.35
N ILE A 47 11.96 9.70 -5.44
CA ILE A 47 13.30 9.86 -6.01
C ILE A 47 13.22 10.67 -7.32
N PRO A 48 14.14 11.61 -7.61
CA PRO A 48 14.16 12.30 -8.90
C PRO A 48 14.37 11.32 -10.06
N GLY A 49 13.42 11.23 -10.98
CA GLY A 49 13.51 10.43 -12.21
C GLY A 49 14.02 11.23 -13.41
N PRO A 50 14.26 10.55 -14.56
CA PRO A 50 14.63 11.23 -15.79
C PRO A 50 13.46 12.12 -16.22
N ASN A 51 13.74 13.43 -16.40
CA ASN A 51 12.78 14.49 -16.76
C ASN A 51 11.91 15.03 -15.60
N THR A 52 12.44 15.14 -14.38
CA THR A 52 11.76 15.71 -13.19
C THR A 52 10.58 14.90 -12.64
N ALA A 53 10.17 13.83 -13.32
CA ALA A 53 9.16 12.90 -12.81
C ALA A 53 9.68 12.18 -11.55
N MET A 54 8.96 12.27 -10.45
CA MET A 54 9.31 11.53 -9.23
C MET A 54 9.06 10.03 -9.42
N ILE A 55 9.97 9.19 -8.96
CA ILE A 55 9.85 7.74 -8.93
C ILE A 55 9.56 7.33 -7.49
N GLU A 56 8.41 6.70 -7.27
CA GLU A 56 8.11 6.05 -6.00
C GLU A 56 8.96 4.79 -5.88
N LEU A 57 9.61 4.58 -4.74
CA LEU A 57 10.28 3.33 -4.44
C LEU A 57 9.37 2.42 -3.60
N LYS A 58 9.21 1.16 -4.01
CA LYS A 58 8.60 0.13 -3.15
C LYS A 58 9.43 -1.13 -3.14
N SER A 59 9.60 -1.69 -1.94
CA SER A 59 10.22 -2.98 -1.75
C SER A 59 9.20 -4.04 -1.32
N ALA A 60 9.35 -5.28 -1.77
CA ALA A 60 8.54 -6.40 -1.31
C ALA A 60 9.36 -7.68 -1.09
N ARG A 61 8.92 -8.46 -0.10
CA ARG A 61 9.42 -9.82 0.10
C ARG A 61 8.83 -10.70 -1.02
N LYS A 62 9.62 -11.61 -1.59
CA LYS A 62 9.10 -12.63 -2.50
C LYS A 62 8.26 -13.65 -1.73
N ASN A 63 7.29 -14.26 -2.41
CA ASN A 63 6.47 -15.35 -1.88
C ASN A 63 5.68 -15.01 -0.59
N VAL A 64 5.35 -13.73 -0.39
CA VAL A 64 4.44 -13.31 0.69
C VAL A 64 3.08 -12.91 0.13
N SER A 65 2.03 -13.21 0.88
CA SER A 65 0.65 -12.84 0.56
C SER A 65 0.26 -11.44 1.07
N SER A 66 1.21 -10.67 1.63
CA SER A 66 0.92 -9.33 2.12
C SER A 66 0.70 -8.36 0.97
N MET A 67 -0.45 -7.68 0.96
CA MET A 67 -0.77 -6.68 -0.06
C MET A 67 0.20 -5.49 -0.04
N LEU A 68 0.42 -4.90 -1.21
CA LEU A 68 1.13 -3.64 -1.39
C LEU A 68 0.15 -2.48 -1.33
N THR A 69 0.51 -1.43 -0.61
CA THR A 69 -0.28 -0.19 -0.61
C THR A 69 0.14 0.66 -1.80
N LEU A 70 -0.78 0.87 -2.74
CA LEU A 70 -0.62 1.79 -3.85
C LEU A 70 -0.58 3.22 -3.31
N PHE A 71 -1.65 3.63 -2.65
CA PHE A 71 -1.75 4.92 -1.97
C PHE A 71 -2.74 4.85 -0.80
N THR A 72 -2.75 5.90 0.01
CA THR A 72 -3.70 6.07 1.12
C THR A 72 -4.50 7.33 0.92
N LYS A 73 -5.80 7.28 1.18
CA LYS A 73 -6.67 8.45 1.13
C LYS A 73 -7.84 8.26 2.08
N SER A 74 -7.98 9.14 3.08
CA SER A 74 -9.12 9.11 3.99
C SER A 74 -10.42 9.45 3.24
N PRO A 75 -11.55 8.81 3.57
CA PRO A 75 -12.84 9.09 2.97
C PRO A 75 -13.39 10.45 3.42
N LEU A 76 -14.28 10.98 2.60
CA LEU A 76 -15.21 12.04 2.94
C LEU A 76 -16.47 11.47 3.61
N PRO A 77 -17.18 12.27 4.44
CA PRO A 77 -16.76 13.59 4.92
C PRO A 77 -15.55 13.51 5.88
N PRO A 78 -14.90 14.64 6.22
CA PRO A 78 -13.86 14.65 7.25
C PRO A 78 -14.32 13.93 8.52
N LYS A 79 -13.41 13.16 9.14
CA LYS A 79 -13.67 12.29 10.31
C LYS A 79 -14.55 11.05 10.03
N ALA A 80 -14.89 10.73 8.78
CA ALA A 80 -15.59 9.49 8.45
C ALA A 80 -14.90 8.24 9.03
N ASN A 81 -13.57 8.16 9.01
CA ASN A 81 -12.83 7.07 9.67
C ASN A 81 -13.05 7.03 11.20
N SER A 82 -13.12 8.18 11.87
CA SER A 82 -13.43 8.21 13.30
C SER A 82 -14.84 7.69 13.59
N VAL A 83 -15.82 8.10 12.77
CA VAL A 83 -17.22 7.63 12.86
C VAL A 83 -17.32 6.13 12.58
N LEU A 84 -16.57 5.62 11.61
CA LEU A 84 -16.49 4.19 11.31
C LEU A 84 -15.96 3.39 12.51
N LEU A 85 -14.88 3.85 13.13
CA LEU A 85 -14.31 3.22 14.32
C LEU A 85 -15.28 3.24 15.51
N GLU A 86 -15.99 4.36 15.70
CA GLU A 86 -16.97 4.48 16.78
C GLU A 86 -18.11 3.47 16.64
N ARG A 87 -18.68 3.37 15.43
CA ARG A 87 -19.87 2.56 15.11
C ARG A 87 -19.55 1.07 14.92
N PHE A 88 -18.43 0.75 14.27
CA PHE A 88 -18.12 -0.61 13.80
C PHE A 88 -16.82 -1.16 14.37
N GLY A 89 -16.06 -0.35 15.11
CA GLY A 89 -14.85 -0.78 15.78
C GLY A 89 -15.14 -1.81 16.87
N TYR A 90 -14.19 -2.70 17.07
CA TYR A 90 -14.27 -3.76 18.07
C TYR A 90 -13.04 -3.70 18.98
N GLU A 91 -13.15 -4.29 20.16
CA GLU A 91 -12.01 -4.36 21.07
C GLU A 91 -10.85 -5.12 20.42
N SER A 92 -9.66 -4.52 20.52
CA SER A 92 -8.42 -5.05 19.99
C SER A 92 -8.15 -6.40 20.61
N ALA A 93 -7.73 -7.36 19.76
CA ALA A 93 -7.36 -8.70 20.21
C ALA A 93 -6.17 -8.70 21.21
N ARG A 94 -5.51 -7.54 21.39
CA ARG A 94 -4.43 -7.34 22.36
C ARG A 94 -4.90 -7.19 23.81
N GLY A 95 -6.21 -7.17 24.08
CA GLY A 95 -6.76 -7.10 25.44
C GLY A 95 -6.46 -5.79 26.17
N ASN A 96 -6.22 -4.71 25.44
CA ASN A 96 -5.81 -3.41 25.97
C ASN A 96 -6.98 -2.41 26.09
N LYS A 97 -8.23 -2.87 25.99
CA LYS A 97 -9.47 -2.07 25.99
C LYS A 97 -9.55 -1.01 24.87
N ARG A 98 -8.65 -1.06 23.87
CA ARG A 98 -8.68 -0.15 22.72
C ARG A 98 -9.57 -0.72 21.63
N LYS A 99 -10.29 0.14 20.93
CA LYS A 99 -11.00 -0.19 19.70
C LYS A 99 -10.06 -0.21 18.51
N GLU A 100 -10.35 -1.10 17.57
CA GLU A 100 -9.75 -1.12 16.25
C GLU A 100 -10.80 -1.49 15.19
N LEU A 101 -10.58 -1.02 13.98
CA LEU A 101 -11.31 -1.42 12.79
C LEU A 101 -10.29 -1.71 11.69
N HIS A 102 -9.90 -2.98 11.61
CA HIS A 102 -9.02 -3.51 10.59
C HIS A 102 -9.81 -4.44 9.69
N THR A 103 -10.14 -3.98 8.49
CA THR A 103 -10.93 -4.78 7.56
C THR A 103 -10.65 -4.42 6.11
N THR A 104 -10.65 -5.44 5.26
CA THR A 104 -10.44 -5.29 3.81
C THR A 104 -11.77 -5.44 3.09
N VAL A 105 -12.06 -4.53 2.18
CA VAL A 105 -13.33 -4.38 1.48
C VAL A 105 -13.10 -4.46 -0.03
N ASN A 106 -13.99 -5.13 -0.76
CA ASN A 106 -13.95 -5.23 -2.22
C ASN A 106 -15.29 -4.76 -2.85
N ALA A 107 -15.34 -4.68 -4.18
CA ALA A 107 -16.53 -4.24 -4.91
C ALA A 107 -17.46 -5.38 -5.36
N LYS A 108 -17.10 -6.64 -5.11
CA LYS A 108 -17.88 -7.82 -5.52
C LYS A 108 -18.86 -8.23 -4.43
N GLU A 109 -18.40 -8.32 -3.19
CA GLU A 109 -19.14 -8.91 -2.08
C GLU A 109 -19.00 -8.06 -0.80
N TYR A 110 -19.94 -8.26 0.12
CA TYR A 110 -19.80 -7.73 1.47
C TYR A 110 -18.72 -8.52 2.21
N ASN A 111 -17.77 -7.81 2.81
CA ASN A 111 -16.80 -8.44 3.68
C ASN A 111 -17.44 -8.92 4.99
N ARG A 112 -16.65 -9.59 5.84
CA ARG A 112 -17.09 -10.00 7.18
C ARG A 112 -16.40 -9.18 8.26
N LEU A 113 -17.22 -8.57 9.13
CA LEU A 113 -16.81 -7.94 10.38
C LEU A 113 -17.28 -8.80 11.54
N LYS A 114 -16.34 -9.41 12.28
CA LYS A 114 -16.64 -10.30 13.42
C LYS A 114 -17.70 -11.36 13.09
N GLY A 115 -17.60 -11.97 11.91
CA GLY A 115 -18.50 -13.04 11.46
C GLY A 115 -19.82 -12.57 10.84
N LYS A 116 -20.13 -11.26 10.85
CA LYS A 116 -21.33 -10.68 10.23
C LYS A 116 -20.97 -9.93 8.94
N PRO A 117 -21.87 -9.81 7.96
CA PRO A 117 -21.67 -8.94 6.81
C PRO A 117 -21.35 -7.50 7.26
N GLY A 118 -20.29 -6.92 6.70
CA GLY A 118 -19.84 -5.58 7.02
C GLY A 118 -20.07 -4.62 5.86
N PHE A 119 -19.00 -4.36 5.12
CA PHE A 119 -18.96 -3.34 4.08
C PHE A 119 -18.75 -3.91 2.69
N LYS A 120 -19.13 -3.12 1.69
CA LYS A 120 -18.82 -3.34 0.28
C LYS A 120 -18.42 -2.00 -0.36
N ILE A 121 -17.59 -2.04 -1.39
CA ILE A 121 -17.34 -0.90 -2.26
C ILE A 121 -18.42 -0.82 -3.34
N ASP A 122 -19.05 0.34 -3.45
CA ASP A 122 -20.02 0.66 -4.49
C ASP A 122 -19.45 1.77 -5.38
N ILE A 123 -19.25 1.48 -6.66
CA ILE A 123 -18.63 2.41 -7.61
C ILE A 123 -19.73 3.02 -8.46
N GLN A 124 -19.93 4.32 -8.32
CA GLN A 124 -20.92 5.09 -9.06
C GLN A 124 -20.25 5.96 -10.12
N LYS A 125 -21.03 6.80 -10.81
CA LYS A 125 -20.55 7.67 -11.89
C LYS A 125 -19.38 8.56 -11.43
N ASP A 126 -19.55 9.28 -10.33
CA ASP A 126 -18.58 10.28 -9.88
C ASP A 126 -17.87 9.91 -8.57
N ARG A 127 -18.28 8.81 -7.92
CA ARG A 127 -17.83 8.44 -6.58
C ARG A 127 -17.50 6.96 -6.43
N VAL A 128 -16.60 6.68 -5.49
CA VAL A 128 -16.39 5.36 -4.89
C VAL A 128 -16.94 5.44 -3.46
N ASN A 129 -17.94 4.63 -3.14
CA ASN A 129 -18.63 4.64 -1.86
C ASN A 129 -18.25 3.40 -1.04
N LEU A 130 -18.10 3.59 0.27
CA LEU A 130 -18.10 2.51 1.25
C LEU A 130 -19.53 2.37 1.79
N ILE A 131 -20.16 1.23 1.54
CA ILE A 131 -21.56 1.00 1.92
C ILE A 131 -21.72 -0.16 2.90
N THR A 132 -22.74 -0.06 3.77
CA THR A 132 -23.19 -1.18 4.62
C THR A 132 -24.12 -2.12 3.86
N ILE A 133 -24.51 -3.23 4.48
CA ILE A 133 -25.52 -4.15 3.91
C ILE A 133 -26.88 -3.48 3.71
N GLN A 134 -27.23 -2.48 4.53
CA GLN A 134 -28.42 -1.64 4.37
C GLN A 134 -28.28 -0.56 3.28
N LYS A 135 -27.18 -0.57 2.50
CA LYS A 135 -26.86 0.44 1.48
C LYS A 135 -26.63 1.85 2.03
N GLU A 136 -26.38 1.98 3.33
CA GLU A 136 -25.96 3.25 3.93
C GLU A 136 -24.55 3.58 3.47
N ILE A 137 -24.33 4.80 2.95
CA ILE A 137 -23.00 5.31 2.64
C ILE A 137 -22.34 5.80 3.93
N VAL A 138 -21.31 5.09 4.37
CA VAL A 138 -20.57 5.39 5.62
C VAL A 138 -19.22 6.08 5.36
N GLY A 139 -18.90 6.31 4.09
CA GLY A 139 -17.76 7.10 3.62
C GLY A 139 -17.67 7.04 2.11
N TYR A 140 -17.07 8.04 1.48
CA TYR A 140 -16.90 8.06 0.03
C TYR A 140 -15.63 8.77 -0.41
N TRP A 141 -15.27 8.59 -1.67
CA TRP A 141 -14.23 9.34 -2.35
C TRP A 141 -14.76 9.82 -3.70
N ASP A 142 -14.63 11.11 -3.98
CA ASP A 142 -14.84 11.60 -5.34
C ASP A 142 -13.74 11.05 -6.25
N LYS A 143 -14.11 10.61 -7.46
CA LYS A 143 -13.17 10.00 -8.40
C LYS A 143 -12.02 10.94 -8.74
N GLU A 144 -12.30 12.23 -8.91
CA GLU A 144 -11.27 13.25 -9.15
C GLU A 144 -10.26 13.32 -8.01
N THR A 145 -10.73 13.25 -6.76
CA THR A 145 -9.84 13.25 -5.59
C THR A 145 -8.94 12.01 -5.56
N LEU A 146 -9.48 10.83 -5.93
CA LEU A 146 -8.67 9.62 -6.07
C LEU A 146 -7.66 9.75 -7.21
N LYS A 147 -8.10 10.24 -8.38
CA LYS A 147 -7.25 10.46 -9.55
C LYS A 147 -6.08 11.38 -9.23
N ASN A 148 -6.32 12.52 -8.58
CA ASN A 148 -5.27 13.46 -8.19
C ASN A 148 -4.30 12.86 -7.16
N SER A 149 -4.82 12.12 -6.18
CA SER A 149 -3.98 11.43 -5.19
C SER A 149 -3.13 10.34 -5.83
N PHE A 150 -3.67 9.71 -6.86
CA PHE A 150 -3.06 8.66 -7.65
C PHE A 150 -1.93 9.21 -8.55
N GLU A 151 -2.23 10.17 -9.42
CA GLU A 151 -1.29 10.77 -10.38
C GLU A 151 -0.09 11.44 -9.69
N LYS A 152 -0.31 12.02 -8.50
CA LYS A 152 0.76 12.60 -7.69
C LYS A 152 1.76 11.55 -7.18
N LYS A 153 1.30 10.33 -6.91
CA LYS A 153 2.09 9.34 -6.15
C LYS A 153 2.67 8.22 -7.00
N LEU A 154 2.04 7.86 -8.11
CA LEU A 154 2.43 6.68 -8.90
C LEU A 154 2.64 6.98 -10.40
N PRO A 155 3.34 8.07 -10.80
CA PRO A 155 3.68 8.27 -12.21
C PRO A 155 4.68 7.21 -12.70
N LYS A 156 5.64 6.84 -11.85
CA LYS A 156 6.58 5.73 -12.04
C LYS A 156 6.86 5.06 -10.70
N LEU A 157 6.99 3.73 -10.71
CA LEU A 157 7.25 2.91 -9.54
C LEU A 157 8.49 2.04 -9.78
N LEU A 158 9.55 2.26 -9.00
CA LEU A 158 10.66 1.33 -8.91
C LEU A 158 10.32 0.26 -7.88
N TYR A 159 9.99 -0.94 -8.37
CA TYR A 159 9.56 -2.06 -7.56
C TYR A 159 10.70 -3.07 -7.38
N VAL A 160 11.23 -3.16 -6.17
CA VAL A 160 12.38 -4.01 -5.82
C VAL A 160 11.92 -5.19 -4.97
N LYS A 161 12.20 -6.40 -5.41
CA LYS A 161 11.82 -7.63 -4.71
C LYS A 161 13.04 -8.28 -4.09
N ALA A 162 12.85 -8.81 -2.89
CA ALA A 162 13.89 -9.51 -2.14
C ALA A 162 13.45 -10.89 -1.67
N GLU A 163 14.35 -11.85 -1.73
CA GLU A 163 14.21 -13.06 -0.91
C GLU A 163 14.44 -12.70 0.55
N ALA A 164 13.58 -13.20 1.43
CA ALA A 164 13.71 -13.02 2.87
C ALA A 164 14.12 -14.33 3.52
N LYS A 165 15.08 -14.27 4.44
CA LYS A 165 15.47 -15.36 5.36
C LYS A 165 15.35 -14.89 6.80
N ASP A 166 15.18 -15.84 7.71
CA ASP A 166 14.99 -15.60 9.13
C ASP A 166 13.75 -14.72 9.42
N LYS A 167 13.55 -14.29 10.68
CA LYS A 167 12.42 -13.42 11.09
C LYS A 167 12.84 -12.45 12.19
N GLY A 168 12.03 -11.42 12.41
CA GLY A 168 12.21 -10.49 13.52
C GLY A 168 13.45 -9.60 13.36
N SER A 169 14.27 -9.52 14.39
CA SER A 169 15.51 -8.71 14.40
C SER A 169 16.66 -9.35 13.60
N ASN A 170 16.54 -10.63 13.25
CA ASN A 170 17.55 -11.37 12.50
C ASN A 170 17.16 -11.55 11.03
N GLU A 171 16.00 -11.03 10.61
CA GLU A 171 15.55 -11.09 9.22
C GLU A 171 16.62 -10.52 8.29
N LYS A 172 16.84 -11.18 7.16
CA LYS A 172 17.79 -10.74 6.14
C LYS A 172 17.14 -10.71 4.76
N PHE A 173 17.57 -9.77 3.92
CA PHE A 173 17.04 -9.56 2.59
C PHE A 173 18.12 -9.72 1.54
N TRP A 174 17.82 -10.50 0.51
CA TRP A 174 18.59 -10.51 -0.73
C TRP A 174 17.76 -9.85 -1.83
N PHE A 175 18.00 -8.56 -2.07
CA PHE A 175 17.37 -7.81 -3.15
C PHE A 175 17.93 -8.31 -4.48
N ASN A 176 17.11 -8.99 -5.27
CA ASN A 176 17.59 -9.74 -6.44
C ASN A 176 16.72 -9.59 -7.68
N GLU A 177 15.71 -8.73 -7.65
CA GLU A 177 14.81 -8.46 -8.77
C GLU A 177 14.31 -7.02 -8.68
N ALA A 178 14.35 -6.29 -9.80
CA ALA A 178 13.94 -4.91 -9.84
C ALA A 178 13.24 -4.55 -11.15
N TRP A 179 12.11 -3.86 -11.03
CA TRP A 179 11.27 -3.45 -12.14
C TRP A 179 10.96 -1.97 -12.08
N LEU A 180 11.02 -1.29 -13.22
CA LEU A 180 10.43 0.03 -13.38
C LEU A 180 9.05 -0.15 -14.01
N LEU A 181 8.01 0.23 -13.27
CA LEU A 181 6.62 0.17 -13.69
C LEU A 181 6.12 1.59 -13.99
N SER A 182 5.41 1.76 -15.11
CA SER A 182 4.89 3.07 -15.53
C SER A 182 3.63 2.94 -16.39
N GLY A 183 3.03 4.07 -16.80
CA GLY A 183 1.79 4.05 -17.58
C GLY A 183 0.58 3.60 -16.77
N PHE A 184 0.53 3.99 -15.49
CA PHE A 184 -0.63 3.67 -14.67
C PHE A 184 -1.83 4.52 -15.11
N ASN A 185 -2.98 3.88 -15.29
CA ASN A 185 -4.20 4.49 -15.81
C ASN A 185 -5.32 4.48 -14.75
N PHE A 186 -5.97 5.63 -14.51
CA PHE A 186 -7.02 5.76 -13.50
C PHE A 186 -8.30 4.97 -13.82
N GLU A 187 -8.71 4.89 -15.10
CA GLU A 187 -9.84 4.07 -15.52
C GLU A 187 -9.55 2.57 -15.30
N ASN A 188 -8.33 2.13 -15.60
CA ASN A 188 -7.90 0.77 -15.27
C ASN A 188 -7.94 0.53 -13.75
N PHE A 189 -7.52 1.48 -12.93
CA PHE A 189 -7.67 1.38 -11.47
C PHE A 189 -9.12 1.18 -11.03
N LEU A 190 -10.06 1.93 -11.59
CA LEU A 190 -11.49 1.76 -11.30
C LEU A 190 -11.99 0.37 -11.73
N ASN A 191 -11.54 -0.12 -12.88
CA ASN A 191 -11.86 -1.47 -13.35
C ASN A 191 -11.30 -2.55 -12.42
N LEU A 192 -10.04 -2.45 -12.01
CA LEU A 192 -9.42 -3.39 -11.07
C LEU A 192 -10.07 -3.35 -9.68
N LEU A 193 -10.53 -2.18 -9.24
CA LEU A 193 -11.30 -2.01 -8.01
C LEU A 193 -12.67 -2.71 -8.13
N LYS A 194 -13.37 -2.51 -9.25
CA LYS A 194 -14.64 -3.17 -9.58
C LYS A 194 -14.49 -4.70 -9.61
N GLU A 195 -13.38 -5.17 -10.17
CA GLU A 195 -13.05 -6.59 -10.24
C GLU A 195 -12.55 -7.19 -8.92
N GLY A 196 -12.42 -6.40 -7.85
CA GLY A 196 -11.93 -6.85 -6.56
C GLY A 196 -10.46 -7.27 -6.57
N ILE A 197 -9.70 -6.82 -7.57
CA ILE A 197 -8.24 -7.01 -7.65
C ILE A 197 -7.54 -5.96 -6.78
N ILE A 198 -7.99 -4.70 -6.90
CA ILE A 198 -7.64 -3.66 -5.93
C ILE A 198 -8.67 -3.71 -4.81
N LEU A 199 -8.15 -3.66 -3.58
CA LEU A 199 -8.92 -3.76 -2.34
C LEU A 199 -8.78 -2.48 -1.53
N VAL A 200 -9.83 -2.15 -0.78
CA VAL A 200 -9.85 -1.00 0.13
C VAL A 200 -9.66 -1.50 1.54
N ASP A 201 -8.57 -1.09 2.18
CA ASP A 201 -8.16 -1.57 3.49
C ASP A 201 -8.37 -0.47 4.54
N ILE A 202 -9.38 -0.66 5.39
CA ILE A 202 -9.68 0.20 6.53
C ILE A 202 -8.75 -0.23 7.67
N ARG A 203 -7.93 0.70 8.15
CA ARG A 203 -6.84 0.40 9.08
C ARG A 203 -6.78 1.43 10.20
N ILE A 204 -7.77 1.38 11.07
CA ILE A 204 -7.97 2.40 12.10
C ILE A 204 -7.77 1.74 13.46
N GLY A 205 -6.81 2.23 14.24
CA GLY A 205 -6.61 1.82 15.62
C GLY A 205 -6.99 2.95 16.60
N GLN A 206 -6.52 2.82 17.83
CA GLN A 206 -6.51 3.89 18.82
C GLN A 206 -5.14 4.05 19.47
N TYR A 207 -4.80 5.30 19.78
CA TYR A 207 -3.71 5.64 20.68
C TYR A 207 -4.02 5.22 22.12
N PRO A 208 -3.02 5.19 23.03
CA PRO A 208 -3.25 4.88 24.45
C PRO A 208 -4.26 5.79 25.14
N ASP A 209 -4.38 7.04 24.67
CA ASP A 209 -5.32 8.05 25.18
C ASP A 209 -6.74 7.93 24.59
N GLY A 210 -7.01 6.89 23.77
CA GLY A 210 -8.31 6.63 23.16
C GLY A 210 -8.57 7.39 21.86
N ARG A 211 -7.70 8.32 21.45
CA ARG A 211 -7.87 9.03 20.16
C ARG A 211 -7.75 8.05 18.98
N PRO A 212 -8.57 8.20 17.92
CA PRO A 212 -8.41 7.40 16.70
C PRO A 212 -7.00 7.56 16.12
N HIS A 213 -6.36 6.43 15.85
CA HIS A 213 -5.09 6.35 15.15
C HIS A 213 -5.36 5.83 13.73
N ASP A 214 -5.62 6.77 12.82
CA ASP A 214 -5.91 6.47 11.42
C ASP A 214 -4.60 6.34 10.63
N HIS A 215 -4.29 5.13 10.14
CA HIS A 215 -3.16 4.90 9.24
C HIS A 215 -3.46 5.31 7.78
N GLY A 216 -4.63 5.90 7.55
CA GLY A 216 -5.21 6.18 6.26
C GLY A 216 -5.83 4.92 5.64
N THR A 217 -6.99 5.07 5.02
CA THR A 217 -7.60 4.01 4.22
C THR A 217 -6.71 3.72 3.01
N GLY A 218 -6.26 2.48 2.89
CA GLY A 218 -5.30 2.06 1.87
C GLY A 218 -5.99 1.46 0.66
N PHE A 219 -5.61 1.90 -0.53
CA PHE A 219 -5.91 1.17 -1.77
C PHE A 219 -4.75 0.23 -2.04
N ARG A 220 -5.02 -1.08 -2.01
CA ARG A 220 -4.01 -2.12 -1.95
C ARG A 220 -4.23 -3.19 -2.99
N VAL A 221 -3.14 -3.84 -3.41
CA VAL A 221 -3.15 -4.91 -4.41
C VAL A 221 -2.20 -6.02 -3.96
N PHE A 222 -2.49 -7.28 -4.31
CA PHE A 222 -1.54 -8.36 -4.06
C PHE A 222 -0.32 -8.23 -4.98
N PRO A 223 0.89 -8.64 -4.52
CA PRO A 223 2.12 -8.50 -5.30
C PRO A 223 2.05 -9.14 -6.70
N ASP A 224 1.39 -10.28 -6.85
CA ASP A 224 1.21 -11.01 -8.12
C ASP A 224 0.24 -10.32 -9.08
N LYS A 225 -0.52 -9.33 -8.61
CA LYS A 225 -1.47 -8.52 -9.38
C LYS A 225 -1.00 -7.08 -9.59
N LEU A 226 0.16 -6.69 -9.04
CA LEU A 226 0.67 -5.33 -9.15
C LEU A 226 0.85 -4.92 -10.62
N ASP A 227 1.34 -5.83 -11.45
CA ASP A 227 1.61 -5.57 -12.88
C ASP A 227 0.34 -5.18 -13.64
N LEU A 228 -0.84 -5.66 -13.23
CA LEU A 228 -2.12 -5.28 -13.84
C LEU A 228 -2.42 -3.78 -13.70
N CYS A 229 -1.79 -3.12 -12.73
CA CYS A 229 -2.01 -1.70 -12.48
C CYS A 229 -1.22 -0.79 -13.42
N PHE A 230 -0.25 -1.31 -14.18
CA PHE A 230 0.69 -0.53 -15.00
C PHE A 230 0.70 -1.04 -16.44
N GLU A 231 0.79 -0.13 -17.41
CA GLU A 231 0.85 -0.47 -18.83
C GLU A 231 2.25 -0.93 -19.27
N TYR A 232 3.31 -0.33 -18.70
CA TYR A 232 4.69 -0.59 -19.10
C TYR A 232 5.51 -1.15 -17.95
N ARG A 233 6.36 -2.12 -18.28
CA ARG A 233 7.26 -2.80 -17.35
C ARG A 233 8.63 -2.97 -17.99
N GLU A 234 9.64 -2.39 -17.34
CA GLU A 234 11.04 -2.54 -17.71
C GLU A 234 11.77 -3.31 -16.62
N ARG A 235 12.48 -4.38 -17.01
CA ARG A 235 13.34 -5.11 -16.09
C ARG A 235 14.65 -4.36 -15.91
N ILE A 236 14.91 -3.90 -14.70
CA ILE A 236 16.21 -3.32 -14.33
C ILE A 236 17.20 -4.44 -13.96
N ARG A 237 16.68 -5.51 -13.32
CA ARG A 237 17.41 -6.74 -12.99
C ARG A 237 16.49 -7.92 -12.72
#